data_AF-A0A0Q3W2W3-F1
#
_entry.id   AF-A0A0Q3W2W3-F1
#
_cell.length_a   1.000
_cell.length_b   1.000
_cell.length_c   1.000
_cell.angle_alpha   90.00
_cell.angle_beta   90.00
_cell.angle_gamma   90.00
#
_symmetry.space_group_name_H-M   'P 1'
#
loop_
_entity.id
_entity.type
_entity.pdbx_description
1 polymer ?
#
loop_
_entity_poly.entity_id
_entity_poly.type
_entity_poly.pdbx_seq_one_letter_code
_entity_poly.pdbx_strand_id
1 'polypeptide(L)' 'MVSSIGILLLATVIVIMEVPSLVQKKLKKELIVFIILLVIGVVSGILYSFDVKKMSPVDILSYILQPIYNLFSKS' A
#
# COMPACT_ATOMS: atom_id res chain seq x y z
N MET A 1 -6.01 10.00 7.85
CA MET A 1 -6.99 9.17 8.60
C MET A 1 -8.22 8.82 7.77
N VAL A 2 -8.86 9.76 7.06
CA VAL A 2 -10.09 9.48 6.27
C VAL A 2 -9.85 8.55 5.07
N SER A 3 -8.66 8.61 4.45
CA SER A 3 -8.31 7.82 3.25
C SER A 3 -8.25 6.30 3.50
N SER A 4 -7.78 5.87 4.68
CA SER A 4 -7.67 4.45 5.02
C SER A 4 -9.04 3.79 5.24
N ILE A 5 -10.03 4.55 5.72
CA ILE A 5 -11.41 4.06 5.88
C ILE A 5 -12.03 3.68 4.52
N GLY A 6 -11.78 4.48 3.47
CA GLY A 6 -12.29 4.19 2.13
C GLY A 6 -11.71 2.89 1.55
N ILE A 7 -10.42 2.64 1.78
CA ILE A 7 -9.74 1.42 1.33
C ILE A 7 -10.30 0.19 2.06
N LEU A 8 -10.55 0.29 3.37
CA LEU A 8 -11.13 -0.80 4.15
C LEU A 8 -12.60 -1.10 3.76
N LEU A 9 -13.38 -0.06 3.46
CA LEU A 9 -14.75 -0.21 2.96
C LEU A 9 -14.76 -0.92 1.59
N LEU A 10 -13.92 -0.48 0.66
CA LEU A 10 -13.78 -1.13 -0.65
C LEU A 10 -13.34 -2.60 -0.50
N ALA A 11 -12.32 -2.87 0.33
CA ALA A 11 -11.86 -4.22 0.58
C ALA A 11 -12.98 -5.12 1.15
N THR A 12 -13.82 -4.58 2.04
CA THR A 12 -14.95 -5.31 2.63
C THR A 12 -16.02 -5.65 1.59
N VAL A 13 -16.37 -4.71 0.70
CA VAL A 13 -17.32 -4.96 -0.40
C VAL A 13 -16.80 -6.05 -1.33
N ILE A 14 -15.52 -5.95 -1.72
CA ILE A 14 -14.84 -6.94 -2.58
C ILE A 14 -14.87 -8.33 -1.92
N VAL A 15 -14.51 -8.43 -0.64
CA VAL A 15 -14.56 -9.69 0.13
C VAL A 15 -15.97 -10.28 0.14
N ILE A 16 -16.99 -9.48 0.43
CA ILE A 16 -18.38 -9.96 0.53
C ILE A 16 -18.91 -10.42 -0.84
N MET A 17 -18.45 -9.84 -1.94
CA MET A 17 -18.87 -10.27 -3.29
C MET A 17 -18.10 -11.51 -3.76
N GLU A 18 -16.78 -11.54 -3.61
CA GLU A 18 -15.93 -12.57 -4.22
C GLU A 18 -15.72 -13.80 -3.34
N VAL A 19 -15.55 -13.66 -2.01
CA VAL A 19 -15.32 -14.80 -1.12
C VAL A 19 -16.46 -15.82 -1.13
N PRO A 20 -17.75 -15.46 -1.01
CA PRO A 20 -18.82 -16.46 -1.06
C PRO A 20 -18.92 -17.12 -2.44
N SER A 21 -18.67 -16.37 -3.52
CA SER A 21 -18.63 -16.92 -4.88
C SER A 21 -17.52 -17.98 -5.04
N LEU A 22 -16.33 -17.71 -4.50
CA LEU A 22 -15.17 -18.61 -4.53
C LEU A 22 -15.34 -19.84 -3.62
N VAL A 23 -15.93 -19.66 -2.44
CA VAL A 23 -16.20 -20.75 -1.49
C VAL A 23 -17.28 -21.68 -2.03
N GLN A 24 -18.36 -21.14 -2.62
CA GLN A 24 -19.43 -21.94 -3.23
C GLN A 24 -18.91 -22.80 -4.39
N LYS A 25 -17.96 -22.29 -5.18
CA LYS A 25 -17.35 -23.04 -6.29
C LYS A 25 -16.25 -24.03 -5.85
N LYS A 26 -15.94 -24.13 -4.54
CA LYS A 26 -14.84 -24.95 -3.97
C LYS A 26 -13.46 -24.63 -4.57
N LEU A 27 -13.26 -23.42 -5.12
CA LEU A 27 -12.04 -23.03 -5.82
C LEU A 27 -10.98 -22.54 -4.83
N LYS A 28 -10.40 -23.47 -4.06
CA LYS A 28 -9.40 -23.17 -3.02
C LYS A 28 -8.16 -22.46 -3.57
N LYS A 29 -7.72 -22.78 -4.78
CA LYS A 29 -6.56 -22.13 -5.43
C LYS A 29 -6.86 -20.67 -5.79
N GLU A 30 -8.06 -20.40 -6.33
CA GLU A 30 -8.47 -19.04 -6.69
C GLU A 30 -8.69 -18.18 -5.45
N LEU A 31 -9.22 -18.77 -4.36
CA LEU A 31 -9.38 -18.07 -3.09
C LEU A 31 -8.03 -17.60 -2.52
N ILE A 32 -6.98 -18.42 -2.64
CA ILE A 32 -5.62 -18.05 -2.23
C ILE A 32 -5.09 -16.88 -3.08
N VAL A 33 -5.23 -16.96 -4.41
CA VAL A 33 -4.79 -15.88 -5.32
C VAL A 33 -5.53 -14.58 -5.01
N PHE A 34 -6.84 -14.67 -4.78
CA PHE A 34 -7.68 -13.54 -4.41
C PHE A 34 -7.22 -12.90 -3.09
N ILE A 35 -7.00 -13.69 -2.04
CA ILE A 35 -6.52 -13.19 -0.74
C ILE A 35 -5.16 -12.52 -0.90
N ILE A 36 -4.22 -13.10 -1.66
CA ILE A 36 -2.90 -12.51 -1.90
C ILE A 36 -3.03 -11.15 -2.58
N LEU A 37 -3.82 -11.06 -3.66
CA LEU A 37 -4.05 -9.81 -4.38
C LEU A 37 -4.72 -8.76 -3.48
N LEU A 38 -5.70 -9.17 -2.68
CA LEU A 38 -6.41 -8.29 -1.77
C LEU A 38 -5.49 -7.75 -0.67
N VAL A 39 -4.65 -8.59 -0.09
CA VAL A 39 -3.64 -8.18 0.89
C VAL A 39 -2.67 -7.18 0.26
N ILE A 40 -2.17 -7.44 -0.96
CA ILE A 40 -1.26 -6.52 -1.66
C ILE A 40 -1.94 -5.16 -1.89
N GLY A 41 -3.20 -5.15 -2.34
CA GLY A 41 -3.97 -3.93 -2.58
C GLY A 41 -4.23 -3.13 -1.30
N VAL A 42 -4.66 -3.81 -0.23
CA VAL A 42 -4.92 -3.18 1.08
C VAL A 42 -3.64 -2.64 1.69
N VAL A 43 -2.55 -3.43 1.72
CA VAL A 43 -1.25 -2.99 2.23
C VAL A 43 -0.75 -1.79 1.44
N SER A 44 -0.78 -1.84 0.11
CA SER A 44 -0.35 -0.73 -0.74
C SER A 44 -1.20 0.53 -0.53
N GLY A 45 -2.52 0.39 -0.42
CA GLY A 45 -3.42 1.50 -0.14
C GLY A 45 -3.20 2.11 1.24
N ILE A 46 -2.97 1.28 2.27
CA ILE A 46 -2.62 1.73 3.62
C ILE A 46 -1.27 2.45 3.59
N LEU A 47 -0.27 1.90 2.91
CA LEU A 47 1.07 2.51 2.77
C LEU A 47 1.00 3.87 2.08
N TYR A 48 0.15 3.99 1.06
CA TYR A 48 -0.14 5.26 0.38
C TYR A 48 -0.87 6.25 1.31
N SER A 49 -1.85 5.78 2.09
CA SER A 49 -2.61 6.59 3.05
C SER A 49 -1.81 7.00 4.29
N PHE A 50 -0.78 6.24 4.65
CA PHE A 50 0.10 6.54 5.78
C PHE A 50 1.08 7.68 5.48
N ASP A 51 0.95 8.34 4.33
CA ASP A 51 1.70 9.55 4.03
C ASP A 51 3.22 9.29 4.01
N VAL A 52 3.66 8.17 3.40
CA VAL A 52 5.02 8.09 2.81
C VAL A 52 5.23 9.26 1.83
N LYS A 53 4.13 9.86 1.36
CA LYS A 53 4.03 11.12 0.61
C LYS A 53 4.53 12.36 1.36
N LYS A 54 4.73 12.31 2.68
CA LYS A 54 5.35 13.42 3.43
C LYS A 54 6.86 13.49 3.26
N MET A 55 7.50 12.41 2.80
CA MET A 55 8.82 12.55 2.18
C MET A 55 8.56 13.05 0.77
N SER A 56 8.55 14.38 0.60
CA SER A 56 8.53 14.97 -0.73
C SER A 56 9.62 14.32 -1.56
N PRO A 57 9.45 14.11 -2.87
CA PRO A 57 10.57 13.74 -3.75
C PRO A 57 11.79 14.65 -3.53
N VAL A 58 11.54 15.90 -3.16
CA VAL A 58 12.56 16.89 -2.76
C VAL A 58 13.20 16.54 -1.40
N ASP A 59 12.46 16.00 -0.43
CA ASP A 59 13.00 15.55 0.87
C ASP A 59 13.83 14.27 0.72
N ILE A 60 13.41 13.35 -0.17
CA ILE A 60 14.18 12.15 -0.51
C ILE A 60 15.50 12.58 -1.18
N LEU A 61 15.42 13.49 -2.15
CA LEU A 61 16.60 14.06 -2.79
C LEU A 61 17.48 14.79 -1.77
N SER A 62 16.89 15.55 -0.86
CA SER A 62 17.63 16.28 0.19
C SER A 62 18.32 15.32 1.15
N TYR A 63 17.71 14.18 1.49
CA TYR A 63 18.32 13.16 2.34
C TYR A 63 19.51 12.49 1.66
N ILE A 64 19.42 12.23 0.35
CA ILE A 64 20.52 11.63 -0.44
C ILE A 64 21.63 12.66 -0.72
N LEU A 65 21.28 13.92 -0.95
CA LEU A 65 22.20 14.99 -1.31
C LEU A 65 22.87 15.67 -0.10
N GLN A 66 22.24 15.68 1.08
CA GLN A 66 22.82 16.22 2.32
C GLN A 66 24.21 15.66 2.66
N PRO A 67 24.45 14.34 2.66
CA PRO A 67 25.77 13.80 2.98
C PRO A 67 26.82 14.22 1.95
N ILE A 68 26.43 14.36 0.67
CA ILE A 68 27.31 14.84 -0.39
C ILE A 68 27.64 16.32 -0.17
N TYR A 69 26.64 17.16 0.09
CA TYR A 69 26.83 18.58 0.36
C TYR A 69 27.72 18.84 1.58
N ASN A 70 27.55 18.09 2.67
CA ASN A 70 28.39 18.21 3.87
C ASN A 70 29.85 17.80 3.64
N LEU A 71 30.12 16.91 2.68
CA LEU A 71 31.48 16.54 2.30
C LEU A 71 32.16 17.64 1.47
N PHE A 72 31.42 18.30 0.57
CA PHE A 72 31.95 19.39 -0.25
C PHE A 72 32.03 20.73 0.49
N SER A 73 31.14 21.00 1.44
CA SER A 73 31.12 22.24 2.24
C SER A 73 32.21 22.28 3.32
N LYS A 74 32.91 21.18 3.60
CA LYS A 74 33.97 21.09 4.61
C LYS A 74 35.39 21.19 4.02
N SER A 75 35.53 21.59 2.76
CA SER A 75 36.79 21.97 2.12
C SER A 75 36.87 23.48 1.93
#